data_AF-A0A1C1CAR3-F1
#
_entry.id   AF-A0A1C1CAR3-F1
#
_cell.length_a   1.000
_cell.length_b   1.000
_cell.length_c   1.000
_cell.angle_alpha   90.00
_cell.angle_beta   90.00
_cell.angle_gamma   90.00
#
_symmetry.space_group_name_H-M   'P 1'
#
loop_
_entity.id
_entity.type
_entity.pdbx_description
1 polymer ?
#
loop_
_entity_poly.entity_id
_entity_poly.type
_entity_poly.pdbx_seq_one_letter_code
_entity_poly.pdbx_strand_id
1 'polypeptide(L)'
;MASAYRSALRSGSDSDSDEPGSETSAASSNTVRAESSSEEGKAAQQTKSNGLSQLPSEIRNRILMLTSRGVSYRHRHLLNDLHSLLPHTYKDTKLDTKSSGNYNSALNALADLNSCNYIFFLEARKRGQDLYLWLAHAPNGPTVKFSVTNVHTMAELGFGGNCLKGGRGIVVFDKSFDEEIPGQEYRSLLREMFRGVFCVPPKGVRGMKPFVDRVIGIYGLDGKIWIRVYEIRENDPRTADKAQANGGDMSLVEIGPRFVLTPVVILEGSFGGPVIFENKQFVSPNALRAETRARRANKYASRRGGAEDLAVKRKTLGLNTGSKRKRLATDNATLFG
;
A
#
# COMPACT_ATOMS: atom_id res chain seq x y z
N MET A 1 18.84 20.79 -3.62
CA MET A 1 19.19 21.78 -2.58
C MET A 1 19.54 21.01 -1.32
N ALA A 2 20.83 20.93 -1.04
CA ALA A 2 21.42 20.19 0.06
C ALA A 2 21.41 21.00 1.35
N SER A 3 21.07 20.40 2.49
CA SER A 3 21.68 20.70 3.79
C SER A 3 21.22 19.69 4.84
N ALA A 4 22.08 19.48 5.84
CA ALA A 4 21.85 18.80 7.13
C ALA A 4 22.08 17.27 7.20
N TYR A 5 23.34 16.85 7.14
CA TYR A 5 23.90 15.75 7.94
C TYR A 5 25.37 16.06 8.26
N ARG A 6 25.61 16.82 9.34
CA ARG A 6 26.91 16.98 10.01
C ARG A 6 26.68 17.38 11.47
N SER A 7 26.67 16.39 12.36
CA SER A 7 27.04 16.57 13.77
C SER A 7 27.23 15.19 14.40
N ALA A 8 28.34 14.56 14.05
CA ALA A 8 28.94 13.51 14.85
C ALA A 8 29.98 14.15 15.77
N LEU A 9 30.10 13.60 16.98
CA LEU A 9 31.32 13.56 17.80
C LEU A 9 31.79 14.88 18.43
N ARG A 10 31.42 15.08 19.71
CA ARG A 10 32.24 15.79 20.69
C ARG A 10 32.21 15.05 22.04
N SER A 11 33.32 14.36 22.30
CA SER A 11 34.17 14.41 23.50
C SER A 11 33.57 14.27 24.90
N GLY A 12 34.15 13.36 25.69
CA GLY A 12 34.11 13.41 27.16
C GLY A 12 34.60 12.10 27.80
N SER A 13 35.91 11.96 27.93
CA SER A 13 36.63 10.95 28.72
C SER A 13 36.56 11.27 30.22
N ASP A 14 36.50 10.25 31.08
CA ASP A 14 37.25 10.22 32.36
C ASP A 14 37.33 8.78 32.89
N SER A 15 38.53 8.45 33.36
CA SER A 15 39.02 7.17 33.90
C SER A 15 38.93 7.12 35.43
N ASP A 16 38.75 5.93 36.02
CA ASP A 16 39.65 5.42 37.07
C ASP A 16 39.25 4.01 37.55
N SER A 17 40.28 3.30 38.01
CA SER A 17 40.40 1.88 38.30
C SER A 17 39.98 1.47 39.72
N ASP A 18 39.69 0.18 39.93
CA ASP A 18 40.31 -0.71 40.94
C ASP A 18 39.44 -1.95 41.26
N GLU A 19 40.07 -3.13 41.18
CA GLU A 19 39.63 -4.49 41.60
C GLU A 19 40.68 -5.02 42.61
N PRO A 20 40.63 -6.25 43.20
CA PRO A 20 39.55 -7.21 43.50
C PRO A 20 39.66 -7.84 44.93
N GLY A 21 38.79 -8.80 45.30
CA GLY A 21 39.05 -9.69 46.45
C GLY A 21 37.96 -10.69 46.88
N SER A 22 38.13 -11.96 46.45
CA SER A 22 38.12 -13.19 47.28
C SER A 22 36.81 -13.83 47.86
N GLU A 23 36.63 -15.11 47.46
CA GLU A 23 36.37 -16.32 48.29
C GLU A 23 34.96 -16.97 48.48
N THR A 24 34.78 -18.07 47.71
CA THR A 24 34.55 -19.48 48.13
C THR A 24 33.18 -20.02 48.63
N SER A 25 32.69 -21.00 47.84
CA SER A 25 32.44 -22.42 48.19
C SER A 25 31.04 -22.97 48.49
N ALA A 26 30.91 -24.25 48.06
CA ALA A 26 30.11 -25.36 48.59
C ALA A 26 28.83 -25.80 47.85
N ALA A 27 29.05 -26.86 47.07
CA ALA A 27 28.17 -27.88 46.51
C ALA A 27 27.04 -28.42 47.42
N SER A 28 25.99 -28.97 46.78
CA SER A 28 25.38 -30.26 47.19
C SER A 28 24.53 -30.85 46.05
N SER A 29 24.77 -32.13 45.78
CA SER A 29 24.11 -32.99 44.79
C SER A 29 22.91 -33.74 45.38
N ASN A 30 22.02 -34.25 44.51
CA ASN A 30 21.15 -35.38 44.83
C ASN A 30 20.93 -36.24 43.58
N THR A 31 21.39 -37.48 43.64
CA THR A 31 21.17 -38.58 42.68
C THR A 31 20.68 -39.79 43.48
N VAL A 32 19.50 -40.35 43.21
CA VAL A 32 19.17 -41.72 43.68
C VAL A 32 18.12 -42.43 42.78
N ARG A 33 18.58 -43.55 42.18
CA ARG A 33 17.91 -44.84 41.88
C ARG A 33 16.95 -45.04 40.69
N ALA A 34 17.36 -46.02 39.89
CA ALA A 34 16.57 -46.87 39.01
C ALA A 34 16.15 -48.16 39.74
N GLU A 35 15.01 -48.74 39.36
CA GLU A 35 14.69 -50.17 39.50
C GLU A 35 13.65 -50.60 38.44
N SER A 36 13.80 -51.84 38.00
CA SER A 36 13.28 -52.51 36.81
C SER A 36 11.99 -53.29 37.02
N SER A 37 11.16 -53.47 35.97
CA SER A 37 10.60 -54.79 35.57
C SER A 37 9.62 -54.68 34.38
N SER A 38 9.99 -55.35 33.28
CA SER A 38 9.19 -56.14 32.32
C SER A 38 7.67 -55.96 32.23
N GLU A 39 7.16 -55.77 31.00
CA GLU A 39 6.36 -56.79 30.29
C GLU A 39 6.09 -56.40 28.83
N GLU A 40 6.33 -57.36 27.94
CA GLU A 40 6.21 -57.30 26.49
C GLU A 40 4.74 -57.34 26.04
N GLY A 41 4.37 -56.57 25.01
CA GLY A 41 2.99 -56.60 24.52
C GLY A 41 2.74 -55.81 23.23
N LYS A 42 2.96 -56.48 22.09
CA LYS A 42 2.30 -56.28 20.78
C LYS A 42 2.72 -55.08 19.93
N ALA A 43 3.62 -55.40 19.01
CA ALA A 43 3.75 -54.76 17.71
C ALA A 43 2.46 -54.91 16.87
N ALA A 44 1.94 -53.80 16.34
CA ALA A 44 1.31 -53.71 15.01
C ALA A 44 0.95 -52.26 14.67
N GLN A 45 1.61 -51.73 13.63
CA GLN A 45 1.12 -50.69 12.71
C GLN A 45 0.82 -49.29 13.29
N GLN A 46 1.83 -48.42 13.33
CA GLN A 46 1.64 -46.97 13.23
C GLN A 46 2.93 -46.27 12.76
N THR A 47 3.20 -46.35 11.46
CA THR A 47 4.20 -45.52 10.77
C THR A 47 3.48 -44.63 9.79
N LYS A 48 3.22 -43.36 10.17
CA LYS A 48 3.08 -42.15 9.33
C LYS A 48 2.27 -41.05 10.06
N SER A 49 2.90 -40.30 10.97
CA SER A 49 2.37 -38.99 11.41
C SER A 49 3.36 -38.16 12.24
N ASN A 50 4.65 -38.11 11.87
CA ASN A 50 5.60 -37.16 12.46
C ASN A 50 6.10 -36.19 11.38
N GLY A 51 5.48 -35.00 11.30
CA GLY A 51 5.88 -33.96 10.34
C GLY A 51 5.23 -32.57 10.48
N LEU A 52 4.30 -32.36 11.42
CA LEU A 52 3.62 -31.06 11.58
C LEU A 52 3.93 -30.31 12.90
N SER A 53 4.93 -30.75 13.65
CA SER A 53 5.29 -30.18 14.95
C SER A 53 6.66 -29.48 14.90
N GLN A 54 6.72 -28.31 14.26
CA GLN A 54 7.71 -27.24 14.49
C GLN A 54 7.37 -26.03 13.58
N LEU A 55 6.18 -25.44 13.78
CA LEU A 55 5.88 -24.12 13.19
C LEU A 55 6.64 -23.05 14.00
N PRO A 56 7.34 -22.08 13.36
CA PRO A 56 8.02 -20.99 14.04
C PRO A 56 7.07 -20.22 14.96
N SER A 57 7.59 -19.71 16.08
CA SER A 57 6.86 -18.86 17.04
C SER A 57 5.97 -17.87 16.30
N GLU A 58 4.67 -17.98 16.56
CA GLU A 58 3.60 -17.45 15.73
C GLU A 58 3.75 -15.94 15.45
N ILE A 59 3.71 -15.57 14.17
CA ILE A 59 3.78 -14.20 13.69
C ILE A 59 2.57 -13.43 14.23
N ARG A 60 2.74 -12.72 15.35
CA ARG A 60 1.72 -11.83 15.92
C ARG A 60 1.75 -10.48 15.23
N ASN A 61 1.23 -10.42 14.00
CA ASN A 61 1.09 -9.17 13.28
C ASN A 61 -0.15 -8.41 13.74
N ARG A 62 0.05 -7.15 14.14
CA ARG A 62 -1.02 -6.19 14.37
C ARG A 62 -0.75 -4.93 13.55
N ILE A 63 -1.79 -4.41 12.93
CA ILE A 63 -1.67 -3.31 11.96
C ILE A 63 -2.41 -2.09 12.49
N LEU A 64 -1.71 -0.98 12.62
CA LEU A 64 -2.30 0.33 12.91
C LEU A 64 -2.84 0.94 11.63
N MET A 65 -4.15 1.10 11.53
CA MET A 65 -4.84 1.71 10.39
C MET A 65 -5.23 3.14 10.70
N LEU A 66 -4.66 4.08 9.95
CA LEU A 66 -4.83 5.51 10.15
C LEU A 66 -5.15 6.25 8.85
N THR A 67 -5.81 7.39 8.99
CA THR A 67 -6.04 8.31 7.86
C THR A 67 -5.60 9.71 8.24
N SER A 68 -5.07 10.44 7.27
CA SER A 68 -4.88 11.89 7.36
C SER A 68 -6.22 12.65 7.29
N ARG A 69 -6.20 13.92 7.65
CA ARG A 69 -7.32 14.83 7.39
C ARG A 69 -7.50 15.10 5.90
N GLY A 70 -8.75 15.30 5.47
CA GLY A 70 -9.08 15.56 4.05
C GLY A 70 -9.34 14.32 3.22
N VAL A 71 -9.46 13.14 3.82
CA VAL A 71 -9.91 11.91 3.15
C VAL A 71 -11.33 12.05 2.61
N SER A 72 -11.54 11.61 1.36
CA SER A 72 -12.85 11.54 0.72
C SER A 72 -13.74 10.47 1.37
N TYR A 73 -15.06 10.53 1.12
CA TYR A 73 -16.01 9.48 1.52
C TYR A 73 -15.53 8.09 1.09
N ARG A 74 -15.13 7.94 -0.18
CA ARG A 74 -14.63 6.68 -0.73
C ARG A 74 -13.41 6.13 0.03
N HIS A 75 -12.49 6.98 0.44
CA HIS A 75 -11.28 6.56 1.17
C HIS A 75 -11.61 6.08 2.59
N ARG A 76 -12.61 6.70 3.24
CA ARG A 76 -13.10 6.26 4.55
C ARG A 76 -13.75 4.88 4.46
N HIS A 77 -14.56 4.65 3.43
CA HIS A 77 -15.14 3.33 3.17
C HIS A 77 -14.08 2.28 2.88
N LEU A 78 -13.08 2.58 2.05
CA LEU A 78 -11.96 1.67 1.82
C LEU A 78 -11.27 1.23 3.13
N LEU A 79 -10.97 2.18 4.03
CA LEU A 79 -10.35 1.85 5.31
C LEU A 79 -11.27 1.00 6.19
N ASN A 80 -12.58 1.28 6.21
CA ASN A 80 -13.57 0.49 6.95
C ASN A 80 -13.72 -0.93 6.40
N ASP A 81 -13.76 -1.06 5.08
CA ASP A 81 -13.87 -2.34 4.37
C ASP A 81 -12.65 -3.21 4.72
N LEU A 82 -11.44 -2.67 4.60
CA LEU A 82 -10.20 -3.34 5.01
C LEU A 82 -10.17 -3.71 6.49
N HIS A 83 -10.62 -2.81 7.38
CA HIS A 83 -10.69 -3.09 8.82
C HIS A 83 -11.66 -4.23 9.14
N SER A 84 -12.79 -4.31 8.43
CA SER A 84 -13.77 -5.40 8.59
C SER A 84 -13.31 -6.75 8.05
N LEU A 85 -12.46 -6.72 7.01
CA LEU A 85 -11.83 -7.91 6.46
C LEU A 85 -10.77 -8.43 7.42
N LEU A 86 -9.85 -7.58 7.86
CA LEU A 86 -8.64 -7.97 8.59
C LEU A 86 -8.82 -7.80 10.11
N PRO A 87 -9.09 -8.88 10.87
CA PRO A 87 -9.41 -8.78 12.30
C PRO A 87 -8.22 -8.35 13.18
N HIS A 88 -6.99 -8.44 12.69
CA HIS A 88 -5.77 -8.00 13.36
C HIS A 88 -5.42 -6.52 13.12
N THR A 89 -6.35 -5.76 12.55
CA THR A 89 -6.20 -4.31 12.36
C THR A 89 -6.79 -3.53 13.53
N TYR A 90 -6.07 -2.51 13.97
CA TYR A 90 -6.55 -1.52 14.91
C TYR A 90 -6.78 -0.21 14.17
N LYS A 91 -8.04 0.20 14.04
CA LYS A 91 -8.41 1.45 13.38
C LYS A 91 -8.43 2.57 14.40
N ASP A 92 -7.56 3.56 14.20
CA ASP A 92 -7.43 4.71 15.08
C ASP A 92 -8.04 5.97 14.43
N THR A 93 -8.14 7.04 15.22
CA THR A 93 -8.66 8.34 14.82
C THR A 93 -7.80 9.01 13.74
N LYS A 94 -8.34 10.04 13.09
CA LYS A 94 -7.60 10.73 12.03
C LYS A 94 -6.39 11.46 12.61
N LEU A 95 -5.22 11.23 12.04
CA LEU A 95 -4.01 11.95 12.42
C LEU A 95 -4.16 13.43 12.02
N ASP A 96 -4.03 14.32 13.01
CA ASP A 96 -3.99 15.76 12.80
C ASP A 96 -2.56 16.23 12.57
N THR A 97 -2.24 16.63 11.34
CA THR A 97 -0.90 17.12 11.00
C THR A 97 -0.84 18.60 10.70
N LYS A 98 -1.70 19.41 11.35
CA LYS A 98 -1.59 20.87 11.31
C LYS A 98 -0.29 21.41 11.91
N SER A 99 0.43 20.63 12.73
CA SER A 99 1.73 21.00 13.26
C SER A 99 2.85 20.19 12.59
N SER A 100 3.60 20.85 11.72
CA SER A 100 4.99 20.54 11.31
C SER A 100 5.33 19.06 11.05
N GLY A 101 5.24 18.61 9.78
CA GLY A 101 6.12 17.63 9.09
C GLY A 101 6.45 16.26 9.71
N ASN A 102 6.16 16.02 10.97
CA ASN A 102 6.71 14.97 11.80
C ASN A 102 5.70 13.83 11.90
N TYR A 103 5.21 13.36 10.74
CA TYR A 103 4.48 12.08 10.68
C TYR A 103 5.31 10.98 11.36
N ASN A 104 6.62 11.07 11.22
CA ASN A 104 7.59 10.06 11.58
C ASN A 104 7.54 9.69 13.06
N SER A 105 7.65 10.66 13.96
CA SER A 105 7.64 10.37 15.40
C SER A 105 6.26 10.03 15.91
N ALA A 106 5.21 10.71 15.41
CA ALA A 106 3.85 10.50 15.87
C ALA A 106 3.31 9.11 15.49
N LEU A 107 3.56 8.66 14.25
CA LEU A 107 3.07 7.36 13.79
C LEU A 107 3.78 6.20 14.48
N ASN A 108 5.09 6.30 14.70
CA ASN A 108 5.84 5.29 15.45
C ASN A 108 5.38 5.24 16.92
N ALA A 109 5.22 6.39 17.58
CA ALA A 109 4.70 6.45 18.95
C ALA A 109 3.29 5.86 19.08
N LEU A 110 2.39 6.12 18.11
CA LEU A 110 1.05 5.53 18.08
C LEU A 110 1.10 4.01 17.84
N ALA A 111 2.04 3.54 17.04
CA ALA A 111 2.24 2.11 16.82
C ALA A 111 2.74 1.41 18.08
N ASP A 112 3.70 2.01 18.78
CA ASP A 112 4.23 1.50 20.05
C ASP A 112 3.13 1.47 21.13
N LEU A 113 2.35 2.55 21.27
CA LEU A 113 1.24 2.66 22.23
C LEU A 113 0.19 1.55 22.04
N ASN A 114 -0.12 1.19 20.79
CA ASN A 114 -1.13 0.17 20.46
C ASN A 114 -0.52 -1.22 20.19
N SER A 115 0.80 -1.37 20.38
CA SER A 115 1.58 -2.59 20.11
C SER A 115 1.33 -3.13 18.69
N CYS A 116 1.49 -2.27 17.69
CA CYS A 116 1.32 -2.59 16.28
C CYS A 116 2.67 -2.68 15.57
N ASN A 117 2.89 -3.77 14.82
CA ASN A 117 4.15 -4.00 14.09
C ASN A 117 4.12 -3.30 12.72
N TYR A 118 2.93 -3.14 12.14
CA TYR A 118 2.75 -2.50 10.85
C TYR A 118 1.92 -1.24 10.98
N ILE A 119 2.25 -0.22 10.20
CA ILE A 119 1.49 1.03 10.09
C ILE A 119 0.96 1.12 8.68
N PHE A 120 -0.36 1.20 8.55
CA PHE A 120 -1.09 1.43 7.31
C PHE A 120 -1.71 2.83 7.36
N PHE A 121 -1.03 3.81 6.77
CA PHE A 121 -1.41 5.21 6.84
C PHE A 121 -1.88 5.73 5.47
N LEU A 122 -3.16 6.10 5.38
CA LEU A 122 -3.76 6.70 4.19
C LEU A 122 -3.66 8.23 4.22
N GLU A 123 -2.79 8.76 3.39
CA GLU A 123 -2.57 10.19 3.19
C GLU A 123 -3.38 10.73 2.01
N ALA A 124 -4.37 11.55 2.29
CA ALA A 124 -5.15 12.27 1.30
C ALA A 124 -4.54 13.65 1.06
N ARG A 125 -4.22 13.93 -0.20
CA ARG A 125 -3.77 15.26 -0.65
C ARG A 125 -4.85 15.91 -1.50
N LYS A 126 -4.78 17.24 -1.63
CA LYS A 126 -5.68 18.06 -2.47
C LYS A 126 -7.18 17.74 -2.24
N ARG A 127 -7.62 17.73 -0.98
CA ARG A 127 -9.01 17.44 -0.56
C ARG A 127 -9.51 16.05 -1.01
N GLY A 128 -8.63 15.04 -0.96
CA GLY A 128 -8.99 13.66 -1.26
C GLY A 128 -9.05 13.33 -2.75
N GLN A 129 -8.43 14.16 -3.60
CA GLN A 129 -8.25 13.84 -5.02
C GLN A 129 -7.12 12.84 -5.24
N ASP A 130 -6.02 12.99 -4.49
CA ASP A 130 -4.89 12.07 -4.56
C ASP A 130 -4.81 11.31 -3.23
N LEU A 131 -4.67 10.00 -3.31
CA LEU A 131 -4.51 9.12 -2.16
C LEU A 131 -3.15 8.45 -2.23
N TYR A 132 -2.38 8.60 -1.16
CA TYR A 132 -1.13 7.88 -0.95
C TYR A 132 -1.29 6.93 0.22
N LEU A 133 -0.77 5.73 0.09
CA LEU A 133 -0.66 4.76 1.17
C LEU A 133 0.79 4.72 1.61
N TRP A 134 1.04 4.96 2.89
CA TRP A 134 2.30 4.68 3.52
C TRP A 134 2.16 3.38 4.31
N LEU A 135 2.97 2.40 3.96
CA LEU A 135 3.05 1.14 4.66
C LEU A 135 4.44 1.04 5.29
N ALA A 136 4.51 0.96 6.62
CA ALA A 136 5.77 0.83 7.33
C ALA A 136 5.76 -0.38 8.26
N HIS A 137 6.91 -1.02 8.44
CA HIS A 137 7.13 -1.91 9.58
C HIS A 137 7.74 -1.09 10.72
N ALA A 138 6.97 -0.85 11.77
CA ALA A 138 7.44 -0.11 12.95
C ALA A 138 8.32 -0.99 13.84
N PRO A 139 9.30 -0.44 14.58
CA PRO A 139 9.81 0.94 14.50
C PRO A 139 10.97 1.10 13.49
N ASN A 140 11.54 -0.01 13.00
CA ASN A 140 12.81 0.00 12.27
C ASN A 140 12.67 0.31 10.78
N GLY A 141 11.50 0.13 10.18
CA GLY A 141 11.30 0.14 8.73
C GLY A 141 11.32 -1.25 8.12
N PRO A 142 11.19 -1.37 6.79
CA PRO A 142 11.17 -0.27 5.82
C PRO A 142 9.80 0.41 5.71
N THR A 143 9.78 1.56 5.03
CA THR A 143 8.56 2.27 4.67
C THR A 143 8.39 2.36 3.18
N VAL A 144 7.27 1.87 2.68
CA VAL A 144 6.90 1.94 1.27
C VAL A 144 5.78 2.96 1.11
N LYS A 145 5.99 3.91 0.20
CA LYS A 145 4.97 4.83 -0.25
C LYS A 145 4.37 4.34 -1.56
N PHE A 146 3.06 4.17 -1.58
CA PHE A 146 2.28 3.84 -2.76
C PHE A 146 1.37 5.01 -3.15
N SER A 147 1.16 5.20 -4.44
CA SER A 147 0.03 5.96 -4.97
C SER A 147 -1.15 5.02 -5.15
N VAL A 148 -2.28 5.35 -4.56
CA VAL A 148 -3.50 4.53 -4.64
C VAL A 148 -4.41 5.09 -5.73
N THR A 149 -4.78 4.25 -6.68
CA THR A 149 -5.68 4.59 -7.79
C THR A 149 -6.76 3.52 -7.94
N ASN A 150 -7.80 3.80 -8.74
CA ASN A 150 -8.91 2.87 -9.01
C ASN A 150 -9.50 2.23 -7.76
N VAL A 151 -9.73 3.06 -6.72
CA VAL A 151 -10.37 2.60 -5.49
C VAL A 151 -11.85 2.35 -5.77
N HIS A 152 -12.32 1.16 -5.42
CA HIS A 152 -13.73 0.83 -5.39
C HIS A 152 -14.05 0.06 -4.12
N THR A 153 -15.12 0.47 -3.45
CA THR A 153 -15.49 -0.01 -2.11
C THR A 153 -16.48 -1.17 -2.21
N MET A 154 -16.62 -1.97 -1.16
CA MET A 154 -17.58 -3.09 -1.13
C MET A 154 -19.02 -2.67 -1.42
N ALA A 155 -19.38 -1.41 -1.13
CA ALA A 155 -20.72 -0.87 -1.35
C ALA A 155 -21.07 -0.54 -2.81
N GLU A 156 -20.18 -0.82 -3.78
CA GLU A 156 -20.48 -0.58 -5.20
C GLU A 156 -21.35 -1.69 -5.80
N LEU A 157 -22.31 -1.31 -6.67
CA LEU A 157 -23.31 -2.22 -7.25
C LEU A 157 -22.71 -3.41 -8.04
N GLY A 158 -21.47 -3.29 -8.52
CA GLY A 158 -20.82 -4.33 -9.32
C GLY A 158 -20.32 -5.55 -8.52
N PHE A 159 -20.38 -5.53 -7.19
CA PHE A 159 -19.89 -6.62 -6.35
C PHE A 159 -21.05 -7.41 -5.76
N GLY A 160 -21.23 -8.64 -6.26
CA GLY A 160 -22.27 -9.57 -5.80
C GLY A 160 -21.80 -10.55 -4.72
N GLY A 161 -20.54 -10.45 -4.30
CA GLY A 161 -19.94 -11.32 -3.30
C GLY A 161 -20.15 -10.83 -1.87
N ASN A 162 -20.15 -11.75 -0.91
CA ASN A 162 -20.14 -11.48 0.52
C ASN A 162 -19.08 -12.33 1.22
N CYS A 163 -18.60 -11.92 2.39
CA CYS A 163 -17.79 -12.79 3.22
C CYS A 163 -18.01 -12.55 4.71
N LEU A 164 -17.69 -13.56 5.52
CA LEU A 164 -17.66 -13.45 6.97
C LEU A 164 -16.62 -12.40 7.42
N LYS A 165 -17.10 -11.38 8.14
CA LYS A 165 -16.25 -10.43 8.88
C LYS A 165 -15.34 -11.19 9.83
N GLY A 166 -14.05 -10.89 9.78
CA GLY A 166 -13.03 -11.57 10.60
C GLY A 166 -12.64 -12.98 10.15
N GLY A 167 -13.10 -13.47 9.00
CA GLY A 167 -12.65 -14.75 8.45
C GLY A 167 -11.14 -14.76 8.12
N ARG A 168 -10.50 -15.93 8.22
CA ARG A 168 -9.10 -16.13 7.81
C ARG A 168 -9.05 -16.47 6.31
N GLY A 169 -9.12 -15.45 5.48
CA GLY A 169 -9.04 -15.61 4.02
C GLY A 169 -7.69 -16.12 3.53
N ILE A 170 -7.68 -16.69 2.32
CA ILE A 170 -6.46 -17.07 1.59
C ILE A 170 -5.90 -15.82 0.93
N VAL A 171 -4.58 -15.62 0.97
CA VAL A 171 -3.89 -14.58 0.21
C VAL A 171 -3.11 -15.25 -0.91
N VAL A 172 -3.40 -14.88 -2.14
CA VAL A 172 -2.72 -15.41 -3.34
C VAL A 172 -1.86 -14.29 -3.91
N PHE A 173 -0.55 -14.54 -3.95
CA PHE A 173 0.41 -13.70 -4.65
C PHE A 173 0.59 -14.23 -6.06
N ASP A 174 0.57 -13.32 -7.02
CA ASP A 174 0.94 -13.62 -8.40
C ASP A 174 2.43 -13.97 -8.51
N LYS A 175 2.77 -14.80 -9.51
CA LYS A 175 4.15 -15.25 -9.75
C LYS A 175 5.10 -14.09 -10.06
N SER A 176 4.58 -13.00 -10.59
CA SER A 176 5.31 -11.76 -10.87
C SER A 176 6.04 -11.17 -9.65
N PHE A 177 5.69 -11.55 -8.42
CA PHE A 177 6.39 -11.14 -7.20
C PHE A 177 7.64 -11.97 -6.88
N ASP A 178 7.68 -13.22 -7.33
CA ASP A 178 8.80 -14.14 -7.11
C ASP A 178 9.81 -14.10 -8.27
N GLU A 179 9.42 -13.52 -9.42
CA GLU A 179 10.30 -13.33 -10.57
C GLU A 179 11.38 -12.26 -10.29
N GLU A 180 12.64 -12.68 -10.37
CA GLU A 180 13.81 -11.82 -10.28
C GLU A 180 14.01 -11.05 -11.60
N ILE A 181 13.28 -9.94 -11.76
CA ILE A 181 13.44 -9.04 -12.90
C ILE A 181 14.44 -7.94 -12.51
N PRO A 182 15.56 -7.76 -13.25
CA PRO A 182 16.53 -6.69 -12.99
C PRO A 182 15.87 -5.30 -12.91
N GLY A 183 16.20 -4.54 -11.87
CA GLY A 183 15.62 -3.23 -11.57
C GLY A 183 14.27 -3.28 -10.85
N GLN A 184 13.76 -4.46 -10.50
CA GLN A 184 12.51 -4.66 -9.77
C GLN A 184 12.67 -5.59 -8.56
N GLU A 185 13.85 -5.58 -7.95
CA GLU A 185 14.21 -6.37 -6.77
C GLU A 185 13.32 -6.05 -5.56
N TYR A 186 12.76 -4.84 -5.54
CA TYR A 186 11.84 -4.38 -4.50
C TYR A 186 10.58 -5.25 -4.39
N ARG A 187 10.20 -6.04 -5.40
CA ARG A 187 8.98 -6.87 -5.39
C ARG A 187 8.97 -7.91 -4.29
N SER A 188 10.09 -8.58 -4.02
CA SER A 188 10.20 -9.57 -2.94
C SER A 188 9.95 -8.92 -1.57
N LEU A 189 10.49 -7.71 -1.37
CA LEU A 189 10.20 -6.91 -0.18
C LEU A 189 8.71 -6.55 -0.07
N LEU A 190 8.09 -6.12 -1.18
CA LEU A 190 6.66 -5.81 -1.18
C LEU A 190 5.80 -7.03 -0.86
N ARG A 191 6.17 -8.20 -1.38
CA ARG A 191 5.49 -9.47 -1.08
C ARG A 191 5.53 -9.76 0.41
N GLU A 192 6.69 -9.64 1.06
CA GLU A 192 6.81 -9.89 2.50
C GLU A 192 6.05 -8.84 3.33
N MET A 193 6.07 -7.57 2.94
CA MET A 193 5.28 -6.52 3.61
C MET A 193 3.78 -6.76 3.47
N PHE A 194 3.30 -7.13 2.28
CA PHE A 194 1.89 -7.44 2.05
C PHE A 194 1.46 -8.73 2.73
N ARG A 195 2.35 -9.72 2.85
CA ARG A 195 2.13 -10.90 3.66
C ARG A 195 1.88 -10.49 5.11
N GLY A 196 2.71 -9.60 5.65
CA GLY A 196 2.56 -9.07 7.00
C GLY A 196 1.21 -8.38 7.26
N VAL A 197 0.68 -7.68 6.24
CA VAL A 197 -0.56 -6.91 6.32
C VAL A 197 -1.82 -7.76 6.06
N PHE A 198 -1.85 -8.49 4.93
CA PHE A 198 -3.07 -9.16 4.46
C PHE A 198 -3.24 -10.57 5.02
N CYS A 199 -2.16 -11.26 5.39
CA CYS A 199 -2.28 -12.57 6.01
C CYS A 199 -2.68 -12.43 7.48
N VAL A 200 -3.86 -12.96 7.81
CA VAL A 200 -4.36 -12.98 9.20
C VAL A 200 -3.58 -14.05 9.99
N PRO A 201 -2.93 -13.70 11.12
CA PRO A 201 -2.27 -14.67 11.98
C PRO A 201 -3.22 -15.81 12.43
N PRO A 202 -2.75 -17.06 12.50
CA PRO A 202 -3.60 -18.20 12.81
C PRO A 202 -4.05 -18.26 14.28
N LYS A 203 -3.41 -17.52 15.19
CA LYS A 203 -3.74 -17.46 16.61
C LYS A 203 -3.53 -16.04 17.17
N GLY A 204 -4.14 -15.76 18.31
CA GLY A 204 -3.96 -14.51 19.05
C GLY A 204 -4.74 -13.30 18.50
N VAL A 205 -5.57 -13.48 17.48
CA VAL A 205 -6.38 -12.41 16.89
C VAL A 205 -7.81 -12.45 17.44
N ARG A 206 -8.20 -11.40 18.17
CA ARG A 206 -9.55 -11.26 18.71
C ARG A 206 -10.56 -11.10 17.56
N GLY A 207 -11.64 -11.87 17.59
CA GLY A 207 -12.71 -11.80 16.58
C GLY A 207 -12.43 -12.55 15.29
N MET A 208 -11.34 -13.33 15.20
CA MET A 208 -11.08 -14.22 14.08
C MET A 208 -12.12 -15.35 14.04
N LYS A 209 -12.68 -15.61 12.86
CA LYS A 209 -13.55 -16.75 12.58
C LYS A 209 -12.78 -17.87 11.90
N PRO A 210 -13.09 -19.14 12.18
CA PRO A 210 -12.33 -20.28 11.68
C PRO A 210 -12.50 -20.55 10.18
N PHE A 211 -13.59 -20.06 9.58
CA PHE A 211 -13.95 -20.37 8.18
C PHE A 211 -13.15 -19.55 7.17
N VAL A 212 -12.83 -20.20 6.05
CA VAL A 212 -12.14 -19.63 4.90
C VAL A 212 -13.19 -19.32 3.82
N ASP A 213 -13.60 -18.07 3.74
CA ASP A 213 -14.74 -17.63 2.91
C ASP A 213 -14.31 -16.71 1.76
N ARG A 214 -13.02 -16.35 1.72
CA ARG A 214 -12.52 -15.35 0.78
C ARG A 214 -11.09 -15.59 0.35
N VAL A 215 -10.77 -15.06 -0.83
CA VAL A 215 -9.44 -14.99 -1.41
C VAL A 215 -9.09 -13.53 -1.68
N ILE A 216 -7.94 -13.08 -1.18
CA ILE A 216 -7.33 -11.80 -1.55
C ILE A 216 -6.29 -12.10 -2.62
N GLY A 217 -6.54 -11.67 -3.85
CA GLY A 217 -5.60 -11.77 -4.96
C GLY A 217 -4.76 -10.51 -5.07
N ILE A 218 -3.44 -10.68 -5.04
CA ILE A 218 -2.45 -9.60 -5.19
C ILE A 218 -1.68 -9.87 -6.49
N TYR A 219 -1.96 -9.06 -7.51
CA TYR A 219 -1.43 -9.26 -8.86
C TYR A 219 -0.47 -8.14 -9.25
N GLY A 220 0.71 -8.48 -9.77
CA GLY A 220 1.67 -7.52 -10.31
C GLY A 220 1.50 -7.38 -11.82
N LEU A 221 1.12 -6.20 -12.30
CA LEU A 221 0.96 -5.93 -13.74
C LEU A 221 1.40 -4.50 -14.08
N ASP A 222 2.29 -4.35 -15.07
CA ASP A 222 2.74 -3.05 -15.59
C ASP A 222 3.30 -2.11 -14.49
N GLY A 223 4.12 -2.65 -13.58
CA GLY A 223 4.67 -1.90 -12.44
C GLY A 223 3.64 -1.45 -11.40
N LYS A 224 2.39 -1.93 -11.52
CA LYS A 224 1.29 -1.66 -10.60
C LYS A 224 0.86 -2.95 -9.92
N ILE A 225 0.28 -2.80 -8.73
CA ILE A 225 -0.16 -3.91 -7.89
C ILE A 225 -1.67 -3.80 -7.76
N TRP A 226 -2.36 -4.80 -8.28
CA TRP A 226 -3.81 -4.89 -8.28
C TRP A 226 -4.24 -5.79 -7.13
N ILE A 227 -5.02 -5.23 -6.20
CA ILE A 227 -5.56 -5.99 -5.08
C ILE A 227 -7.06 -6.16 -5.31
N ARG A 228 -7.50 -7.41 -5.27
CA ARG A 228 -8.90 -7.81 -5.45
C ARG A 228 -9.29 -8.82 -4.39
N VAL A 229 -10.56 -8.80 -4.01
CA VAL A 229 -11.11 -9.68 -2.97
C VAL A 229 -12.30 -10.45 -3.54
N TYR A 230 -12.24 -11.77 -3.45
CA TYR A 230 -13.23 -12.71 -3.97
C TYR A 230 -13.81 -13.56 -2.85
N GLU A 231 -15.09 -13.87 -2.93
CA GLU A 231 -15.80 -14.88 -2.16
C GLU A 231 -15.50 -16.26 -2.76
N ILE A 232 -15.34 -17.26 -1.90
CA ILE A 232 -15.25 -18.66 -2.33
C ILE A 232 -16.67 -19.23 -2.29
N ARG A 233 -17.26 -19.47 -3.46
CA ARG A 233 -18.56 -20.13 -3.57
C ARG A 233 -18.37 -21.57 -3.98
N GLU A 234 -18.72 -22.47 -3.08
CA GLU A 234 -18.88 -23.89 -3.40
C GLU A 234 -20.21 -24.10 -4.11
N ASN A 235 -20.18 -24.67 -5.31
CA ASN A 235 -21.37 -25.07 -6.03
C ASN A 235 -21.89 -26.39 -5.42
N ASP A 236 -23.20 -26.49 -5.15
CA ASP A 236 -23.79 -27.71 -4.61
C ASP A 236 -23.59 -28.86 -5.63
N PRO A 237 -22.91 -29.97 -5.25
CA PRO A 237 -22.63 -31.08 -6.16
C PRO A 237 -23.90 -31.76 -6.70
N ARG A 238 -25.08 -31.46 -6.15
CA ARG A 238 -26.38 -32.00 -6.62
C ARG A 238 -26.95 -31.29 -7.84
N THR A 239 -26.46 -30.09 -8.16
CA THR A 239 -26.94 -29.27 -9.30
C THR A 239 -25.87 -29.10 -10.37
N ALA A 240 -24.63 -29.51 -10.09
CA ALA A 240 -23.54 -29.45 -11.04
C ALA A 240 -23.67 -30.58 -12.07
N ASP A 241 -23.90 -30.21 -13.32
CA ASP A 241 -23.82 -31.14 -14.45
C ASP A 241 -22.48 -31.89 -14.39
N LYS A 242 -22.54 -33.23 -14.51
CA LYS A 242 -21.41 -34.18 -14.39
C LYS A 242 -20.22 -33.90 -15.32
N ALA A 243 -20.26 -32.85 -16.13
CA ALA A 243 -19.20 -32.40 -17.03
C ALA A 243 -18.12 -31.53 -16.34
N GLN A 244 -18.35 -31.02 -15.12
CA GLN A 244 -17.36 -30.22 -14.36
C GLN A 244 -16.60 -31.00 -13.28
N ALA A 245 -16.67 -32.34 -13.31
CA ALA A 245 -16.12 -33.23 -12.28
C ALA A 245 -14.56 -33.25 -12.17
N ASN A 246 -13.85 -32.54 -13.04
CA ASN A 246 -12.39 -32.40 -12.97
C ASN A 246 -12.01 -31.03 -12.37
N GLY A 247 -12.29 -30.84 -11.07
CA GLY A 247 -11.81 -29.70 -10.28
C GLY A 247 -12.67 -28.41 -10.29
N GLY A 248 -13.93 -28.49 -10.76
CA GLY A 248 -14.78 -27.34 -11.05
C GLY A 248 -15.79 -26.90 -9.97
N ASP A 249 -15.75 -27.48 -8.77
CA ASP A 249 -16.81 -27.26 -7.76
C ASP A 249 -16.78 -25.87 -7.08
N MET A 250 -15.78 -25.04 -7.37
CA MET A 250 -15.61 -23.73 -6.74
C MET A 250 -15.66 -22.60 -7.77
N SER A 251 -16.52 -21.62 -7.54
CA SER A 251 -16.58 -20.36 -8.26
C SER A 251 -16.13 -19.20 -7.37
N LEU A 252 -15.54 -18.18 -7.98
CA LEU A 252 -15.10 -16.98 -7.27
C LEU A 252 -15.98 -15.80 -7.67
N VAL A 253 -16.54 -15.10 -6.68
CA VAL A 253 -17.39 -13.91 -6.90
C VAL A 253 -16.74 -12.69 -6.27
N GLU A 254 -16.63 -11.58 -6.98
CA GLU A 254 -15.98 -10.37 -6.45
C GLU A 254 -16.82 -9.72 -5.32
N ILE A 255 -16.18 -9.47 -4.17
CA ILE A 255 -16.76 -8.79 -2.99
C ILE A 255 -16.36 -7.31 -2.97
N GLY A 256 -15.12 -7.02 -3.39
CA GLY A 256 -14.44 -5.76 -3.10
C GLY A 256 -13.82 -5.74 -1.68
N PRO A 257 -13.05 -4.69 -1.33
CA PRO A 257 -12.68 -3.57 -2.17
C PRO A 257 -11.65 -3.96 -3.24
N ARG A 258 -11.60 -3.19 -4.33
CA ARG A 258 -10.51 -3.24 -5.31
C ARG A 258 -9.76 -1.92 -5.31
N PHE A 259 -8.45 -1.99 -5.45
CA PHE A 259 -7.62 -0.81 -5.57
C PHE A 259 -6.28 -1.18 -6.20
N VAL A 260 -5.65 -0.19 -6.81
CA VAL A 260 -4.36 -0.33 -7.49
C VAL A 260 -3.33 0.50 -6.76
N LEU A 261 -2.23 -0.15 -6.39
CA LEU A 261 -1.08 0.47 -5.75
C LEU A 261 0.04 0.63 -6.77
N THR A 262 0.59 1.82 -6.87
CA THR A 262 1.81 2.07 -7.64
C THR A 262 2.93 2.44 -6.67
N PRO A 263 4.02 1.68 -6.59
CA PRO A 263 5.15 2.01 -5.71
C PRO A 263 5.77 3.33 -6.17
N VAL A 264 6.00 4.24 -5.23
CA VAL A 264 6.56 5.57 -5.47
C VAL A 264 8.00 5.62 -4.97
N VAL A 265 8.18 5.39 -3.67
CA VAL A 265 9.47 5.48 -2.96
C VAL A 265 9.50 4.43 -1.84
N ILE A 266 10.67 3.86 -1.57
CA ILE A 266 10.94 3.04 -0.39
C ILE A 266 12.03 3.72 0.44
N LEU A 267 11.77 3.86 1.73
CA LEU A 267 12.69 4.35 2.73
C LEU A 267 13.20 3.19 3.57
N GLU A 268 14.46 3.26 3.99
CA GLU A 268 15.08 2.27 4.86
C GLU A 268 14.39 2.19 6.23
N GLY A 269 14.07 3.33 6.83
CA GLY A 269 13.50 3.42 8.18
C GLY A 269 11.97 3.49 8.23
N SER A 270 11.40 3.46 9.45
CA SER A 270 9.96 3.73 9.65
C SER A 270 9.69 5.23 9.56
N PHE A 271 9.05 5.65 8.46
CA PHE A 271 8.80 7.03 8.04
C PHE A 271 10.05 7.92 7.99
N GLY A 272 11.25 7.35 7.95
CA GLY A 272 12.50 8.08 7.92
C GLY A 272 13.62 7.26 7.31
N GLY A 273 14.85 7.76 7.41
CA GLY A 273 16.02 7.14 6.79
C GLY A 273 16.19 7.50 5.29
N PRO A 274 17.27 7.03 4.67
CA PRO A 274 17.55 7.28 3.27
C PRO A 274 16.54 6.59 2.34
N VAL A 275 16.40 7.14 1.14
CA VAL A 275 15.62 6.54 0.06
C VAL A 275 16.44 5.43 -0.57
N ILE A 276 15.96 4.19 -0.46
CA ILE A 276 16.63 3.01 -1.03
C ILE A 276 16.09 2.64 -2.42
N PHE A 277 14.87 3.09 -2.75
CA PHE A 277 14.27 2.89 -4.06
C PHE A 277 13.36 4.06 -4.42
N GLU A 278 13.44 4.50 -5.68
CA GLU A 278 12.55 5.50 -6.26
C GLU A 278 12.08 5.03 -7.64
N ASN A 279 10.76 5.01 -7.83
CA ASN A 279 10.18 4.61 -9.09
C ASN A 279 10.23 5.76 -10.11
N LYS A 280 11.18 5.69 -11.05
CA LYS A 280 11.33 6.68 -12.13
C LYS A 280 10.15 6.75 -13.09
N GLN A 281 9.36 5.67 -13.20
CA GLN A 281 8.17 5.63 -14.06
C GLN A 281 6.95 6.30 -13.42
N PHE A 282 6.98 6.53 -12.11
CA PHE A 282 5.87 7.13 -11.41
C PHE A 282 5.78 8.64 -11.67
N VAL A 283 4.70 9.07 -12.30
CA VAL A 283 4.34 10.48 -12.44
C VAL A 283 3.25 10.83 -11.44
N SER A 284 3.49 11.82 -10.59
CA SER A 284 2.48 12.24 -9.61
C SER A 284 1.22 12.78 -10.32
N PRO A 285 0.01 12.48 -9.81
CA PRO A 285 -1.22 13.01 -10.40
C PRO A 285 -1.28 14.54 -10.41
N ASN A 286 -0.59 15.21 -9.48
CA ASN A 286 -0.45 16.66 -9.47
C ASN A 286 0.41 17.16 -10.64
N ALA A 287 1.52 16.46 -10.96
CA ALA A 287 2.34 16.78 -12.12
C ALA A 287 1.54 16.62 -13.42
N LEU A 288 0.79 15.52 -13.58
CA LEU A 288 -0.08 15.31 -14.75
C LEU A 288 -1.15 16.40 -14.90
N ARG A 289 -1.73 16.86 -13.78
CA ARG A 289 -2.68 17.97 -13.77
C ARG A 289 -2.02 19.32 -14.10
N ALA A 290 -0.80 19.55 -13.63
CA ALA A 290 -0.02 20.74 -13.96
C ALA A 290 0.34 20.77 -15.45
N GLU A 291 0.80 19.65 -16.01
CA GLU A 291 1.10 19.49 -17.44
C GLU A 291 -0.16 19.71 -18.29
N THR A 292 -1.30 19.12 -17.90
CA THR A 292 -2.58 19.33 -18.59
C THR A 292 -3.01 20.79 -18.58
N ARG A 293 -2.79 21.50 -17.46
CA ARG A 293 -3.07 22.95 -17.34
C ARG A 293 -2.13 23.76 -18.24
N ALA A 294 -0.83 23.46 -18.24
CA ALA A 294 0.16 24.11 -19.09
C ALA A 294 -0.17 23.91 -20.58
N ARG A 295 -0.53 22.69 -21.00
CA ARG A 295 -0.97 22.40 -22.37
C ARG A 295 -2.20 23.21 -22.78
N ARG A 296 -3.17 23.37 -21.88
CA ARG A 296 -4.36 24.22 -22.11
C ARG A 296 -4.00 25.70 -22.21
N ALA A 297 -3.10 26.19 -21.34
CA ALA A 297 -2.61 27.56 -21.39
C ALA A 297 -1.84 27.84 -22.70
N ASN A 298 -0.98 26.93 -23.14
CA ASN A 298 -0.24 27.04 -24.40
C ASN A 298 -1.18 27.08 -25.61
N LYS A 299 -2.23 26.23 -25.61
CA LYS A 299 -3.27 26.25 -26.67
C LYS A 299 -4.08 27.56 -26.68
N TYR A 300 -4.31 28.17 -25.52
CA TYR A 300 -4.97 29.47 -25.45
C TYR A 300 -4.05 30.60 -25.91
N ALA A 301 -2.78 30.59 -25.50
CA ALA A 301 -1.77 31.55 -25.92
C ALA A 301 -1.56 31.52 -27.45
N SER A 302 -1.48 30.33 -28.06
CA SER A 302 -1.34 30.20 -29.51
C SER A 302 -2.58 30.69 -30.28
N ARG A 303 -3.79 30.49 -29.73
CA ARG A 303 -5.03 31.05 -30.30
C ARG A 303 -5.07 32.57 -30.21
N ARG A 304 -4.67 33.13 -29.06
CA ARG A 304 -4.65 34.59 -28.87
C ARG A 304 -3.62 35.24 -29.78
N GLY A 305 -2.41 34.70 -29.84
CA GLY A 305 -1.37 35.13 -30.78
C GLY A 305 -1.85 35.03 -32.23
N GLY A 306 -2.46 33.91 -32.63
CA GLY A 306 -3.03 33.77 -33.97
C GLY A 306 -4.17 34.75 -34.30
N ALA A 307 -4.98 35.13 -33.32
CA ALA A 307 -6.02 36.14 -33.48
C ALA A 307 -5.45 37.57 -33.56
N GLU A 308 -4.44 37.88 -32.76
CA GLU A 308 -3.68 39.14 -32.80
C GLU A 308 -2.97 39.29 -34.16
N ASP A 309 -2.26 38.25 -34.61
CA ASP A 309 -1.59 38.19 -35.91
C ASP A 309 -2.58 38.37 -37.07
N LEU A 310 -3.75 37.73 -36.99
CA LEU A 310 -4.81 37.87 -37.98
C LEU A 310 -5.40 39.28 -37.97
N ALA A 311 -5.58 39.90 -36.81
CA ALA A 311 -6.06 41.27 -36.69
C ALA A 311 -5.04 42.27 -37.28
N VAL A 312 -3.75 42.09 -37.01
CA VAL A 312 -2.66 42.87 -37.62
C VAL A 312 -2.64 42.67 -39.13
N LYS A 313 -2.76 41.44 -39.62
CA LYS A 313 -2.82 41.12 -41.06
C LYS A 313 -4.03 41.76 -41.74
N ARG A 314 -5.22 41.72 -41.12
CA ARG A 314 -6.44 42.39 -41.64
C ARG A 314 -6.30 43.90 -41.68
N LYS A 315 -5.68 44.51 -40.66
CA LYS A 315 -5.38 45.95 -40.62
C LYS A 315 -4.42 46.34 -41.74
N THR A 316 -3.36 45.55 -41.94
CA THR A 316 -2.34 45.78 -42.98
C THR A 316 -2.92 45.64 -44.39
N LEU A 317 -3.84 44.69 -44.61
CA LEU A 317 -4.54 44.50 -45.88
C LEU A 317 -5.72 45.47 -46.12
N GLY A 318 -6.02 46.34 -45.16
CA GLY A 318 -7.16 47.28 -45.26
C GLY A 318 -8.54 46.61 -45.31
N LEU A 319 -8.66 45.39 -44.78
CA LEU A 319 -9.88 44.56 -44.81
C LEU A 319 -10.83 44.82 -43.62
N ASN A 320 -10.56 45.82 -42.79
CA ASN A 320 -11.46 46.23 -41.72
C ASN A 320 -12.55 47.15 -42.28
N THR A 321 -13.81 46.85 -41.96
CA THR A 321 -14.98 47.69 -42.29
C THR A 321 -14.75 49.10 -41.75
N GLY A 322 -14.56 50.08 -42.64
CA GLY A 322 -14.25 51.48 -42.29
C GLY A 322 -12.83 51.95 -42.60
N SER A 323 -11.89 51.04 -42.90
CA SER A 323 -10.60 51.42 -43.48
C SER A 323 -10.83 51.90 -44.92
N LYS A 324 -10.62 53.20 -45.18
CA LYS A 324 -10.52 53.73 -46.54
C LYS A 324 -9.34 53.03 -47.23
N ARG A 325 -9.60 51.89 -47.88
CA ARG A 325 -8.66 51.29 -48.84
C ARG A 325 -8.24 52.44 -49.74
N LYS A 326 -6.93 52.62 -49.98
CA LYS A 326 -6.42 53.71 -50.81
C LYS A 326 -7.11 53.60 -52.17
N ARG A 327 -8.14 54.42 -52.38
CA ARG A 327 -9.02 54.32 -53.55
C ARG A 327 -8.16 54.65 -54.75
N LEU A 328 -8.22 53.79 -55.76
CA LEU A 328 -7.57 54.09 -57.03
C LEU A 328 -8.18 55.39 -57.58
N ALA A 329 -7.40 56.19 -58.31
CA ALA A 329 -7.90 57.43 -58.89
C ALA A 329 -9.12 57.22 -59.83
N THR A 330 -9.30 55.97 -60.28
CA THR A 330 -10.40 55.52 -61.13
C THR A 330 -11.59 54.92 -60.35
N ASP A 331 -11.61 55.01 -59.02
CA ASP A 331 -12.70 54.45 -58.21
C ASP A 331 -13.99 55.27 -58.40
N ASN A 332 -15.12 54.61 -58.61
CA ASN A 332 -16.38 55.29 -58.95
C ASN A 332 -16.81 56.26 -57.85
N ALA A 333 -16.57 55.92 -56.58
CA ALA A 333 -16.86 56.81 -55.45
C ALA A 333 -15.91 58.02 -55.33
N THR A 334 -14.81 58.04 -56.09
CA THR A 334 -13.98 59.26 -56.26
C THR A 334 -14.35 60.03 -57.52
N LEU A 335 -14.82 59.34 -58.56
CA LEU A 335 -15.20 59.94 -59.83
C LEU A 335 -16.59 60.60 -59.80
N PHE A 336 -17.54 60.05 -59.03
CA PHE A 336 -18.96 60.42 -59.13
C PHE A 336 -19.59 60.98 -57.85
N GLY A 337 -18.81 61.21 -56.79
CA GLY A 337 -19.33 61.65 -55.48
C GLY A 337 -20.17 60.58 -54.79
#